data_AF-A0A3L6ZTQ5-F1
#
_entry.id   AF-A0A3L6ZTQ5-F1
#
_cell.length_a   1.000
_cell.length_b   1.000
_cell.length_c   1.000
_cell.angle_alpha   90.00
_cell.angle_beta   90.00
_cell.angle_gamma   90.00
#
_symmetry.space_group_name_H-M   'P 1'
#
loop_
_entity.id
_entity.type
_entity.pdbx_description
1 polymer ?
#
loop_
_entity_poly.entity_id
_entity_poly.type
_entity_poly.pdbx_seq_one_letter_code
_entity_poly.pdbx_strand_id
1 'polypeptide(L)'
;METTIGLGAVAGYVIASVVVYLLAAVALWKVLDKAGQPGWVAFIPVVSYLFVLRAVQRPWWWFLLMMIPVVNIVLAIIVAVDLARVFGFGAVFGFFLLFWLPIIGYLVIGFGSAAYRPSERPATW
;
A
#
# COMPACT_ATOMS: atom_id res chain seq x y z
N MET A 1 20.73 -35.81 -1.42
CA MET A 1 20.34 -35.17 -2.69
C MET A 1 19.02 -34.40 -2.54
N GLU A 2 18.02 -34.92 -1.79
CA GLU A 2 16.76 -34.22 -1.51
C GLU A 2 16.91 -32.92 -0.67
N THR A 3 17.87 -32.89 0.26
CA THR A 3 18.14 -31.71 1.11
C THR A 3 18.80 -30.55 0.36
N THR A 4 19.59 -30.82 -0.68
CA THR A 4 20.27 -29.83 -1.50
C THR A 4 19.31 -29.13 -2.47
N ILE A 5 18.35 -29.89 -3.02
CA ILE A 5 17.25 -29.36 -3.84
C ILE A 5 16.33 -28.48 -2.98
N GLY A 6 16.08 -28.88 -1.73
CA GLY A 6 15.33 -28.07 -0.75
C GLY A 6 16.01 -26.73 -0.42
N LEU A 7 17.33 -26.72 -0.18
CA LEU A 7 18.08 -25.50 0.09
C LEU A 7 18.13 -24.55 -1.12
N GLY A 8 18.28 -25.08 -2.34
CA GLY A 8 18.25 -24.29 -3.58
C GLY A 8 16.88 -23.65 -3.84
N ALA A 9 15.79 -24.40 -3.61
CA ALA A 9 14.43 -23.88 -3.74
C ALA A 9 14.11 -22.81 -2.68
N VAL A 10 14.55 -23.01 -1.43
CA VAL A 10 14.39 -22.02 -0.36
C VAL A 10 15.19 -20.75 -0.65
N ALA A 11 16.44 -20.87 -1.11
CA ALA A 11 17.26 -19.71 -1.48
C ALA A 11 16.64 -18.92 -2.66
N GLY A 12 16.17 -19.62 -3.70
CA GLY A 12 15.47 -18.99 -4.82
C GLY A 12 14.20 -18.26 -4.39
N TYR A 13 13.40 -18.88 -3.51
CA TYR A 13 12.20 -18.26 -2.95
C TYR A 13 12.53 -17.00 -2.13
N VAL A 14 13.55 -17.05 -1.28
CA VAL A 14 13.97 -15.89 -0.47
C VAL A 14 14.41 -14.74 -1.37
N ILE A 15 15.25 -15.00 -2.38
CA ILE A 15 15.69 -13.96 -3.33
C ILE A 15 14.51 -13.35 -4.07
N ALA A 16 13.60 -14.18 -4.59
CA ALA A 16 12.41 -13.70 -5.29
C ALA A 16 11.52 -12.84 -4.37
N SER A 17 11.32 -13.27 -3.12
CA SER A 17 10.51 -12.52 -2.15
C SER A 17 11.10 -11.15 -1.81
N VAL A 18 12.43 -11.05 -1.68
CA VAL A 18 13.14 -9.79 -1.44
C VAL A 18 13.01 -8.86 -2.65
N VAL A 19 13.17 -9.37 -3.88
CA VAL A 19 13.01 -8.56 -5.09
C VAL A 19 11.59 -8.01 -5.20
N VAL A 20 10.58 -8.85 -4.99
CA VAL A 20 9.17 -8.42 -5.02
C VAL A 20 8.88 -7.39 -3.93
N TYR A 21 9.42 -7.57 -2.73
CA TYR A 21 9.28 -6.61 -1.63
C TYR A 21 9.89 -5.25 -2.00
N LEU A 22 11.09 -5.22 -2.56
CA LEU A 22 11.75 -3.99 -2.97
C LEU A 22 10.97 -3.29 -4.09
N LEU A 23 10.44 -4.03 -5.06
CA LEU A 23 9.58 -3.46 -6.11
C LEU A 23 8.31 -2.83 -5.53
N ALA A 24 7.66 -3.51 -4.58
CA ALA A 24 6.48 -2.99 -3.90
C ALA A 24 6.80 -1.72 -3.08
N ALA A 25 7.93 -1.72 -2.37
CA ALA A 25 8.38 -0.58 -1.59
C ALA A 25 8.69 0.64 -2.48
N VAL A 26 9.33 0.44 -3.64
CA VAL A 26 9.58 1.52 -4.62
C VAL A 26 8.28 2.03 -5.24
N ALA A 27 7.31 1.15 -5.52
CA ALA A 27 5.98 1.56 -5.98
C ALA A 27 5.29 2.47 -4.96
N LEU A 28 5.27 2.04 -3.69
CA LEU A 28 4.68 2.80 -2.61
C LEU A 28 5.44 4.11 -2.32
N TRP A 29 6.77 4.12 -2.47
CA TRP A 29 7.57 5.35 -2.41
C TRP A 29 7.01 6.37 -3.39
N LYS A 30 6.84 6.01 -4.66
CA LYS A 30 6.32 6.93 -5.68
C LYS A 30 4.92 7.45 -5.37
N VAL A 31 4.06 6.62 -4.77
CA VAL A 31 2.73 7.06 -4.30
C VAL A 31 2.85 8.11 -3.20
N LEU A 32 3.70 7.87 -2.20
CA LEU A 32 3.92 8.79 -1.08
C LEU A 32 4.56 10.10 -1.53
N ASP A 33 5.54 10.04 -2.44
CA ASP A 33 6.21 11.21 -3.01
C ASP A 33 5.21 12.13 -3.73
N LYS A 34 4.29 11.53 -4.51
CA LYS A 34 3.18 12.26 -5.13
C LYS A 34 2.20 12.88 -4.13
N ALA A 35 2.02 12.24 -2.97
CA ALA A 35 1.19 12.75 -1.89
C ALA A 35 1.92 13.82 -1.03
N GLY A 36 3.14 14.21 -1.40
CA GLY A 36 3.96 15.15 -0.62
C GLY A 36 4.49 14.58 0.69
N GLN A 37 4.54 13.25 0.81
CA GLN A 37 5.04 12.53 1.98
C GLN A 37 6.44 11.95 1.71
N PRO A 38 7.29 11.77 2.74
CA PRO A 38 8.63 11.23 2.59
C PRO A 38 8.60 9.78 2.07
N GLY A 39 8.88 9.57 0.79
CA GLY A 39 8.71 8.26 0.17
C GLY A 39 9.66 7.15 0.65
N TRP A 40 10.80 7.48 1.28
CA TRP A 40 11.68 6.50 1.92
C TRP A 40 11.00 5.72 3.05
N VAL A 41 9.93 6.26 3.64
CA VAL A 41 9.18 5.55 4.68
C VAL A 41 8.47 4.29 4.17
N ALA A 42 8.33 4.14 2.84
CA ALA A 42 7.75 2.96 2.21
C ALA A 42 8.52 1.66 2.51
N PHE A 43 9.80 1.73 2.85
CA PHE A 43 10.60 0.54 3.23
C PHE A 43 10.31 0.03 4.64
N ILE A 44 9.67 0.83 5.49
CA ILE A 44 9.37 0.49 6.87
C ILE A 44 7.85 0.28 6.99
N PRO A 45 7.34 -0.96 7.07
CA PRO A 45 5.91 -1.24 6.93
C PRO A 45 5.02 -0.43 7.89
N VAL A 46 5.38 -0.36 9.17
CA VAL A 46 4.61 0.35 10.21
C VAL A 46 4.54 1.85 9.91
N VAL A 47 5.68 2.46 9.58
CA VAL A 47 5.76 3.90 9.31
C VAL A 47 5.09 4.21 7.98
N SER A 48 5.30 3.39 6.95
CA SER A 48 4.65 3.52 5.65
C SER A 48 3.14 3.63 5.77
N TYR A 49 2.54 2.81 6.64
CA TYR A 49 1.10 2.81 6.85
C TYR A 49 0.60 4.09 7.51
N LEU A 50 1.31 4.61 8.51
CA LEU A 50 0.98 5.89 9.14
C LEU A 50 1.03 7.05 8.13
N PHE A 51 1.99 7.02 7.20
CA PHE A 51 2.10 8.02 6.15
C PHE A 51 1.06 7.84 5.05
N VAL A 52 0.64 6.62 4.73
CA VAL A 52 -0.52 6.37 3.87
C VAL A 52 -1.79 6.93 4.52
N LEU A 53 -2.01 6.70 5.82
CA LEU A 53 -3.14 7.32 6.55
C LEU A 53 -3.09 8.85 6.45
N ARG A 54 -1.91 9.46 6.61
CA ARG A 54 -1.73 10.92 6.45
C ARG A 54 -2.01 11.40 5.02
N ALA A 55 -1.54 10.68 4.00
CA ALA A 55 -1.83 10.96 2.59
C ALA A 55 -3.33 10.85 2.29
N VAL A 56 -4.04 10.00 3.02
CA VAL A 56 -5.49 9.85 2.90
C VAL A 56 -6.24 10.75 3.89
N GLN A 57 -5.55 11.64 4.62
CA GLN A 57 -6.13 12.52 5.64
C GLN A 57 -6.94 11.77 6.73
N ARG A 58 -6.52 10.54 7.07
CA ARG A 58 -7.07 9.74 8.17
C ARG A 58 -6.21 9.92 9.42
N PRO A 59 -6.83 9.91 10.61
CA PRO A 59 -6.10 10.11 11.85
C PRO A 59 -5.27 8.88 12.20
N TRP A 60 -4.13 9.11 12.88
CA TRP A 60 -3.15 8.06 13.20
C TRP A 60 -3.70 6.93 14.09
N TRP A 61 -4.75 7.18 14.89
CA TRP A 61 -5.36 6.18 15.76
C TRP A 61 -6.05 5.04 14.97
N TRP A 62 -6.31 5.21 13.67
CA TRP A 62 -6.77 4.13 12.80
C TRP A 62 -5.78 2.96 12.76
N PHE A 63 -4.48 3.23 12.94
CA PHE A 63 -3.47 2.19 13.07
C PHE A 63 -3.70 1.30 14.30
N LEU A 64 -4.14 1.88 15.43
CA LEU A 64 -4.45 1.12 16.64
C LEU A 64 -5.66 0.21 16.44
N LEU A 65 -6.68 0.68 15.69
CA LEU A 65 -7.83 -0.14 15.36
C LEU A 65 -7.49 -1.37 14.51
N MET A 66 -6.39 -1.34 13.76
CA MET A 66 -5.94 -2.50 13.00
C MET A 66 -5.45 -3.66 13.88
N MET A 67 -5.20 -3.40 15.18
CA MET A 67 -4.90 -4.47 16.14
C MET A 67 -6.13 -5.32 16.46
N ILE A 68 -7.35 -4.81 16.18
CA ILE A 68 -8.59 -5.55 16.38
C ILE A 68 -8.84 -6.42 15.14
N PRO A 69 -8.88 -7.76 15.27
CA PRO A 69 -9.21 -8.65 14.17
C PRO A 69 -10.62 -8.32 13.63
N VAL A 70 -10.84 -8.52 12.33
CA VAL A 70 -12.03 -8.05 11.56
C VAL A 70 -11.99 -6.55 11.23
N VAL A 71 -11.80 -5.67 12.23
CA VAL A 71 -11.74 -4.21 12.02
C VAL A 71 -10.58 -3.85 11.09
N ASN A 72 -9.43 -4.53 11.23
CA ASN A 72 -8.28 -4.40 10.34
C ASN A 72 -8.66 -4.52 8.85
N ILE A 73 -9.45 -5.54 8.49
CA ILE A 73 -9.81 -5.82 7.08
C ILE A 73 -10.70 -4.70 6.54
N VAL A 74 -11.72 -4.30 7.33
CA VAL A 74 -12.64 -3.22 6.95
C VAL A 74 -11.88 -1.91 6.77
N LEU A 75 -10.97 -1.57 7.69
CA LEU A 75 -10.15 -0.37 7.59
C LEU A 75 -9.17 -0.42 6.41
N ALA A 76 -8.55 -1.57 6.14
CA ALA A 76 -7.66 -1.73 5.00
C ALA A 76 -8.40 -1.48 3.68
N ILE A 77 -9.63 -1.97 3.55
CA ILE A 77 -10.48 -1.70 2.38
C ILE A 77 -10.81 -0.21 2.28
N ILE A 78 -11.23 0.42 3.39
CA ILE A 78 -11.57 1.86 3.40
C ILE A 78 -10.36 2.70 3.01
N VAL A 79 -9.18 2.44 3.58
CA VAL A 79 -7.95 3.17 3.26
C VAL A 79 -7.53 2.95 1.81
N ALA A 80 -7.65 1.72 1.28
CA ALA A 80 -7.38 1.43 -0.13
C ALA A 80 -8.32 2.19 -1.07
N VAL A 81 -9.62 2.22 -0.76
CA VAL A 81 -10.62 2.95 -1.54
C VAL A 81 -10.42 4.46 -1.45
N ASP A 82 -10.15 4.99 -0.27
CA ASP A 82 -9.93 6.41 -0.10
C ASP A 82 -8.61 6.86 -0.74
N LEU A 83 -7.55 6.04 -0.68
CA LEU A 83 -6.32 6.30 -1.41
C LEU A 83 -6.59 6.35 -2.92
N ALA A 84 -7.32 5.38 -3.47
CA ALA A 84 -7.73 5.41 -4.88
C ALA A 84 -8.49 6.69 -5.24
N ARG A 85 -9.47 7.10 -4.43
CA ARG A 85 -10.26 8.32 -4.66
C ARG A 85 -9.43 9.59 -4.62
N VAL A 86 -8.51 9.71 -3.68
CA VAL A 86 -7.59 10.86 -3.58
C VAL A 86 -6.69 10.98 -4.82
N PHE A 87 -6.45 9.88 -5.54
CA PHE A 87 -5.74 9.88 -6.81
C PHE A 87 -6.66 9.94 -8.05
N GLY A 88 -7.96 10.17 -7.87
CA GLY A 88 -8.96 10.28 -8.95
C GLY A 88 -9.46 8.95 -9.51
N PHE A 89 -9.22 7.83 -8.82
CA PHE A 89 -9.70 6.50 -9.20
C PHE A 89 -11.01 6.13 -8.46
N GLY A 90 -11.82 5.28 -9.09
CA GLY A 90 -13.08 4.79 -8.51
C GLY A 90 -12.90 3.80 -7.36
N ALA A 91 -13.97 3.56 -6.59
CA ALA A 91 -13.94 2.62 -5.45
C ALA A 91 -13.63 1.17 -5.86
N VAL A 92 -14.06 0.75 -7.05
CA VAL A 92 -13.75 -0.58 -7.60
C VAL A 92 -12.24 -0.75 -7.80
N PHE A 93 -11.55 0.30 -8.27
CA PHE A 93 -10.10 0.29 -8.41
C PHE A 93 -9.41 0.16 -7.05
N GLY A 94 -9.86 0.91 -6.04
CA GLY A 94 -9.31 0.78 -4.68
C GLY A 94 -9.51 -0.62 -4.08
N PHE A 95 -10.68 -1.21 -4.23
CA PHE A 95 -10.94 -2.56 -3.70
C PHE A 95 -10.16 -3.64 -4.46
N PHE A 96 -10.22 -3.67 -5.78
CA PHE A 96 -9.58 -4.74 -6.57
C PHE A 96 -8.08 -4.56 -6.74
N LEU A 97 -7.58 -3.34 -6.94
CA LEU A 97 -6.16 -3.12 -7.21
C LEU A 97 -5.37 -2.66 -5.99
N LEU A 98 -5.96 -2.00 -5.00
CA LEU A 98 -5.19 -1.57 -3.82
C LEU A 98 -5.33 -2.55 -2.65
N PHE A 99 -6.51 -3.15 -2.45
CA PHE A 99 -6.70 -4.14 -1.39
C PHE A 99 -6.34 -5.57 -1.84
N TRP A 100 -6.83 -6.03 -3.00
CA TRP A 100 -6.56 -7.39 -3.47
C TRP A 100 -5.18 -7.54 -4.16
N LEU A 101 -4.74 -6.53 -4.91
CA LEU A 101 -3.47 -6.55 -5.66
C LEU A 101 -2.58 -5.32 -5.40
N PRO A 102 -2.24 -5.02 -4.13
CA PRO A 102 -1.62 -3.75 -3.71
C PRO A 102 -0.41 -3.33 -4.54
N ILE A 103 0.43 -4.29 -4.93
CA ILE A 103 1.63 -4.04 -5.75
C ILE A 103 1.27 -3.37 -7.08
N ILE A 104 0.27 -3.90 -7.78
CA ILE A 104 -0.16 -3.37 -9.08
C ILE A 104 -0.85 -2.02 -8.88
N GLY A 105 -1.72 -1.90 -7.87
CA GLY A 105 -2.38 -0.64 -7.54
C GLY A 105 -1.40 0.49 -7.25
N TYR A 106 -0.38 0.22 -6.42
CA TYR A 106 0.66 1.21 -6.12
C TYR A 106 1.54 1.54 -7.32
N LEU A 107 1.82 0.58 -8.21
CA LEU A 107 2.55 0.87 -9.45
C LEU A 107 1.74 1.79 -10.37
N VAL A 108 0.45 1.50 -10.55
CA VAL A 108 -0.44 2.32 -11.39
C VAL A 108 -0.57 3.74 -10.84
N ILE A 109 -0.76 3.90 -9.52
CA ILE A 109 -0.85 5.23 -8.90
C ILE A 109 0.52 5.92 -8.92
N GLY A 110 1.57 5.22 -8.53
CA GLY A 110 2.91 5.77 -8.34
C GLY A 110 3.57 6.20 -9.64
N PHE A 111 3.48 5.39 -10.69
CA PHE A 111 4.09 5.66 -11.99
C PHE A 111 3.12 6.22 -13.04
N GLY A 112 1.80 6.12 -12.82
CA GLY A 112 0.80 6.67 -13.75
C GLY A 112 0.74 8.20 -13.74
N SER A 113 -0.14 8.79 -14.56
CA SER A 113 -0.36 10.24 -14.62
C SER A 113 -1.30 10.78 -13.52
N ALA A 114 -1.78 9.90 -12.63
CA ALA A 114 -2.70 10.28 -11.55
C ALA A 114 -2.09 11.35 -10.64
N ALA A 115 -2.83 12.45 -10.49
CA ALA A 115 -2.48 13.56 -9.63
C ALA A 115 -3.11 13.39 -8.25
N TYR A 116 -2.38 13.78 -7.21
CA TYR A 116 -2.87 13.76 -5.84
C TYR A 116 -3.87 14.90 -5.59
N ARG A 117 -5.12 14.56 -5.27
CA ARG A 117 -6.27 15.46 -5.10
C ARG A 117 -7.05 15.13 -3.83
N PRO A 118 -6.58 15.59 -2.65
CA PRO A 118 -7.23 15.26 -1.38
C PRO A 118 -8.68 15.79 -1.25
N SER A 119 -9.07 16.80 -2.02
CA SER A 119 -10.43 17.38 -2.00
C SER A 119 -11.50 16.51 -2.65
N GLU A 120 -11.13 15.49 -3.43
CA GLU A 120 -12.10 14.57 -4.07
C GLU A 120 -12.53 13.43 -3.12
N ARG A 121 -12.05 13.45 -1.88
CA ARG A 121 -12.46 12.49 -0.85
C ARG A 121 -13.91 12.73 -0.41
N PRO A 122 -14.76 11.69 -0.36
CA PRO A 122 -16.08 11.81 0.25
C PRO A 122 -15.95 12.05 1.75
N ALA A 123 -16.68 13.02 2.28
CA ALA A 123 -16.72 13.33 3.71
C ALA A 123 -17.35 12.17 4.49
N THR A 124 -16.54 11.17 4.86
CA THR A 124 -16.94 10.08 5.74
C THR A 124 -16.18 10.20 7.04
N TRP A 125 -16.92 10.59 8.07
CA TRP A 125 -16.50 10.81 9.46
C TRP A 125 -15.94 9.51 10.07
#